data_AF-A0A920GIX0-F1
#
_entry.id   AF-A0A920GIX0-F1
#
_cell.length_a   1.000
_cell.length_b   1.000
_cell.length_c   1.000
_cell.angle_alpha   90.00
_cell.angle_beta   90.00
_cell.angle_gamma   90.00
#
_symmetry.space_group_name_H-M   'P 1'
#
loop_
_entity.id
_entity.type
_entity.pdbx_description
1 polymer ?
#
loop_
_entity_poly.entity_id
_entity_poly.type
_entity_poly.pdbx_seq_one_letter_code
_entity_poly.pdbx_strand_id
1 'polypeptide(L)'
;MYARVANIIAQNELQLTMWIETFKAISAKPMSEFGSIQITITKSFPNKAIMMNVFPNKETADKAKKAVAEKIKQEREMMKLEISEGEVVFSQNSLTHE
;
A
#
# COMPACT_ATOMS: atom_id res chain seq x y z
N MET A 1 -7.85 -12.29 -6.85
CA MET A 1 -7.05 -11.11 -6.45
C MET A 1 -7.48 -10.64 -5.07
N TYR A 2 -6.55 -10.07 -4.29
CA TYR A 2 -6.81 -9.55 -2.95
C TYR A 2 -6.14 -8.19 -2.79
N ALA A 3 -6.84 -7.20 -2.27
CA ALA A 3 -6.31 -5.84 -2.10
C ALA A 3 -6.10 -5.52 -0.62
N ARG A 4 -5.05 -4.73 -0.36
CA ARG A 4 -4.84 -4.03 0.92
C ARG A 4 -4.77 -2.54 0.62
N VAL A 5 -5.66 -1.79 1.25
CA VAL A 5 -5.79 -0.34 1.10
C VAL A 5 -5.38 0.31 2.41
N ALA A 6 -4.43 1.23 2.36
CA ALA A 6 -3.98 2.03 3.49
C ALA A 6 -4.34 3.51 3.26
N ASN A 7 -5.17 4.06 4.13
CA ASN A 7 -5.37 5.51 4.24
C ASN A 7 -4.27 6.07 5.14
N ILE A 8 -3.43 6.92 4.57
CA ILE A 8 -2.27 7.54 5.21
C ILE A 8 -2.61 9.00 5.48
N ILE A 9 -2.51 9.42 6.75
CA ILE A 9 -2.74 10.80 7.18
C ILE A 9 -1.51 11.26 7.94
N ALA A 10 -0.74 12.13 7.31
CA ALA A 10 0.43 12.79 7.87
C ALA A 10 0.04 14.06 8.65
N GLN A 11 0.93 14.57 9.49
CA GLN A 11 0.77 15.82 10.21
C GLN A 11 0.77 17.03 9.28
N ASN A 12 1.54 16.98 8.20
CA ASN A 12 1.66 18.04 7.21
C ASN A 12 2.09 17.47 5.84
N GLU A 13 2.12 18.35 4.82
CA GLU A 13 2.44 17.98 3.44
C GLU A 13 3.90 17.53 3.25
N LEU A 14 4.84 18.16 3.96
CA LEU A 14 6.25 17.78 3.89
C LEU A 14 6.44 16.34 4.36
N GLN A 15 5.83 15.98 5.50
CA GLN A 15 5.89 14.62 6.04
C GLN A 15 5.28 13.59 5.07
N LEU A 16 4.12 13.91 4.46
CA LEU A 16 3.54 13.01 3.46
C LEU A 16 4.48 12.83 2.26
N THR A 17 5.06 13.92 1.75
CA THR A 17 5.95 13.90 0.60
C THR A 17 7.19 13.05 0.88
N MET A 18 7.81 13.24 2.03
CA MET A 18 8.95 12.44 2.47
C MET A 18 8.60 10.94 2.56
N TRP A 19 7.42 10.61 3.08
CA TRP A 19 6.97 9.22 3.17
C TRP A 19 6.75 8.61 1.78
N ILE A 20 6.12 9.33 0.86
CA ILE A 20 5.90 8.87 -0.53
C ILE A 20 7.22 8.59 -1.23
N GLU A 21 8.19 9.52 -1.16
CA GLU A 21 9.49 9.35 -1.81
C GLU A 21 10.30 8.22 -1.17
N THR A 22 10.25 8.09 0.16
CA THR A 22 10.87 6.96 0.88
C THR A 22 10.25 5.63 0.46
N PHE A 23 8.92 5.57 0.33
CA PHE A 23 8.22 4.37 -0.11
C PHE A 23 8.65 3.98 -1.53
N LYS A 24 8.68 4.92 -2.47
CA LYS A 24 9.13 4.67 -3.85
C LYS A 24 10.57 4.16 -3.90
N ALA A 25 11.47 4.74 -3.11
CA ALA A 25 12.88 4.40 -3.13
C ALA A 25 13.20 3.06 -2.44
N ILE A 26 12.52 2.74 -1.33
CA ILE A 26 12.95 1.66 -0.42
C ILE A 26 11.90 0.56 -0.27
N SER A 27 10.61 0.91 -0.24
CA SER A 27 9.55 -0.04 0.14
C SER A 27 8.79 -0.63 -1.04
N ALA A 28 8.77 0.05 -2.20
CA ALA A 28 8.05 -0.42 -3.38
C ALA A 28 8.61 -1.75 -3.91
N LYS A 29 9.94 -1.86 -4.04
CA LYS A 29 10.60 -3.08 -4.54
C LYS A 29 10.33 -4.31 -3.67
N PRO A 30 10.53 -4.27 -2.33
CA PRO A 30 10.18 -5.39 -1.47
C PRO A 30 8.70 -5.80 -1.55
N MET A 31 7.78 -4.84 -1.67
CA MET A 31 6.36 -5.16 -1.81
C MET A 31 6.05 -5.93 -3.10
N SER A 32 6.72 -5.59 -4.20
CA SER A 32 6.65 -6.37 -5.44
C SER A 32 7.28 -7.76 -5.28
N GLU A 33 8.42 -7.87 -4.59
CA GLU A 33 9.07 -9.16 -4.28
C GLU A 33 8.20 -10.05 -3.37
N PHE A 34 7.38 -9.45 -2.49
CA PHE A 34 6.38 -10.16 -1.70
C PHE A 34 5.11 -10.52 -2.48
N GLY A 35 5.10 -10.29 -3.80
CA GLY A 35 4.04 -10.73 -4.71
C GLY A 35 2.92 -9.72 -4.92
N SER A 36 3.14 -8.43 -4.64
CA SER A 36 2.24 -7.38 -5.09
C SER A 36 2.32 -7.28 -6.62
N ILE A 37 1.17 -7.38 -7.30
CA ILE A 37 1.04 -7.26 -8.76
C ILE A 37 0.70 -5.83 -9.19
N GLN A 38 0.25 -5.00 -8.26
CA GLN A 38 -0.03 -3.60 -8.50
C GLN A 38 0.12 -2.80 -7.22
N ILE A 39 0.81 -1.67 -7.30
CA ILE A 39 0.96 -0.70 -6.22
C ILE A 39 0.54 0.66 -6.75
N THR A 40 -0.35 1.33 -6.04
CA THR A 40 -0.76 2.71 -6.36
C THR A 40 -0.74 3.55 -5.10
N ILE A 41 -0.37 4.83 -5.25
CA ILE A 41 -0.48 5.85 -4.21
C ILE A 41 -1.21 7.04 -4.84
N THR A 42 -2.37 7.37 -4.29
CA THR A 42 -3.18 8.50 -4.72
C THR A 42 -3.19 9.55 -3.63
N LYS A 43 -2.59 10.71 -3.89
CA LYS A 43 -2.67 11.86 -2.98
C LYS A 43 -4.07 12.47 -3.08
N SER A 44 -4.79 12.50 -1.97
CA SER A 44 -6.18 13.03 -1.91
C SER A 44 -6.25 14.42 -1.28
N PHE A 45 -5.29 14.76 -0.43
CA PHE A 45 -5.13 16.08 0.20
C PHE A 45 -3.63 16.37 0.41
N PRO A 46 -3.23 17.61 0.76
CA PRO A 46 -1.81 17.95 1.00
C PRO A 46 -1.11 16.99 1.97
N ASN A 47 -1.81 16.53 3.01
CA ASN A 47 -1.30 15.60 4.03
C ASN A 47 -1.99 14.22 4.04
N LYS A 48 -2.77 13.87 3.00
CA LYS A 48 -3.44 12.55 2.93
C LYS A 48 -3.17 11.84 1.61
N ALA A 49 -2.95 10.55 1.70
CA ALA A 49 -2.86 9.66 0.55
C ALA A 49 -3.56 8.33 0.81
N ILE A 50 -3.97 7.67 -0.27
CA ILE A 50 -4.50 6.32 -0.27
C ILE A 50 -3.49 5.45 -1.02
N MET A 51 -2.94 4.45 -0.35
CA MET A 51 -2.10 3.43 -0.98
C MET A 51 -2.90 2.15 -1.17
N MET A 52 -2.90 1.60 -2.38
CA MET A 52 -3.49 0.28 -2.65
C MET A 52 -2.42 -0.66 -3.18
N ASN A 53 -2.28 -1.81 -2.52
CA ASN A 53 -1.51 -2.96 -3.01
C ASN A 53 -2.48 -4.07 -3.41
N VAL A 54 -2.31 -4.62 -4.60
CA VAL A 54 -3.09 -5.75 -5.10
C VAL A 54 -2.18 -6.97 -5.21
N PHE A 55 -2.67 -8.10 -4.73
CA PHE A 55 -1.99 -9.39 -4.71
C PHE A 55 -2.79 -10.41 -5.52
N PRO A 56 -2.14 -11.48 -6.04
CA PRO A 56 -2.83 -12.52 -6.80
C PRO A 56 -3.91 -13.22 -5.95
N ASN A 57 -3.64 -13.44 -4.66
CA ASN A 57 -4.54 -14.10 -3.71
C ASN A 57 -4.29 -13.62 -2.26
N LYS A 58 -5.15 -14.07 -1.34
CA LYS A 58 -5.06 -13.73 0.09
C LYS A 58 -3.80 -14.27 0.76
N GLU A 59 -3.35 -15.48 0.41
CA GLU A 59 -2.17 -16.09 1.00
C GLU A 59 -0.91 -15.24 0.76
N THR A 60 -0.72 -14.76 -0.47
CA THR A 60 0.37 -13.83 -0.81
C THR A 60 0.25 -12.52 -0.04
N ALA A 61 -0.96 -11.96 0.06
CA ALA A 61 -1.21 -10.75 0.83
C ALA A 61 -0.88 -10.91 2.33
N ASP A 62 -1.21 -12.07 2.92
CA ASP A 62 -0.94 -12.40 4.31
C ASP A 62 0.56 -12.59 4.58
N LYS A 63 1.31 -13.18 3.63
CA LYS A 63 2.78 -13.26 3.69
C LYS A 63 3.41 -11.87 3.67
N ALA A 64 3.00 -11.02 2.72
CA ALA A 64 3.48 -9.64 2.63
C ALA A 64 3.16 -8.84 3.91
N LYS A 65 1.95 -9.02 4.47
CA LYS A 65 1.52 -8.41 5.74
C LYS A 65 2.44 -8.75 6.89
N LYS A 66 2.83 -10.02 7.02
CA LYS A 66 3.78 -10.47 8.05
C LYS A 66 5.17 -9.87 7.84
N ALA A 67 5.65 -9.86 6.60
CA ALA A 67 6.99 -9.35 6.27
C ALA A 67 7.17 -7.86 6.57
N VAL A 68 6.09 -7.07 6.55
CA VAL A 68 6.12 -5.61 6.78
C VAL A 68 5.47 -5.18 8.11
N ALA A 69 5.16 -6.11 9.01
CA ALA A 69 4.45 -5.81 10.25
C ALA A 69 5.18 -4.79 11.15
N GLU A 70 6.48 -4.97 11.34
CA GLU A 70 7.30 -4.04 12.13
C GLU A 70 7.39 -2.64 11.48
N LYS A 71 7.50 -2.58 10.15
CA LYS A 71 7.51 -1.30 9.43
C LYS A 71 6.19 -0.56 9.60
N ILE A 72 5.05 -1.26 9.46
CA ILE A 72 3.72 -0.68 9.69
C ILE A 72 3.59 -0.16 11.13
N LYS A 73 4.13 -0.87 12.11
CA LYS A 73 4.13 -0.44 13.51
C LYS A 73 4.90 0.87 13.69
N GLN A 74 6.10 0.97 13.13
CA GLN A 74 6.89 2.20 13.14
C GLN A 74 6.21 3.36 12.41
N GLU A 75 5.60 3.10 11.26
CA GLU A 75 4.85 4.14 10.53
C GLU A 75 3.67 4.68 11.34
N ARG A 76 2.99 3.82 12.12
CA ARG A 76 1.88 4.23 13.00
C ARG A 76 2.30 5.20 14.12
N GLU A 77 3.57 5.21 14.49
CA GLU A 77 4.11 6.15 15.47
C GLU A 77 4.28 7.56 14.87
N MET A 78 4.49 7.65 13.56
CA MET A 78 4.74 8.92 12.86
C MET A 78 3.49 9.49 12.19
N MET A 79 2.55 8.64 11.78
CA MET A 79 1.37 9.01 11.01
C MET A 79 0.17 8.13 11.32
N LYS A 80 -1.03 8.66 11.08
CA LYS A 80 -2.25 7.87 11.22
C LYS A 80 -2.42 6.99 9.99
N LEU A 81 -2.58 5.69 10.25
CA LEU A 81 -2.79 4.65 9.23
C LEU A 81 -4.09 3.90 9.50
N GLU A 82 -4.99 3.88 8.53
CA GLU A 82 -6.17 3.02 8.55
C GLU A 82 -6.05 2.01 7.41
N ILE A 83 -6.06 0.71 7.74
CA ILE A 83 -5.83 -0.34 6.75
C ILE A 83 -7.11 -1.16 6.63
N SER A 84 -7.60 -1.31 5.41
CA SER A 84 -8.67 -2.23 5.03
C SER A 84 -8.13 -3.25 4.02
N GLU A 85 -8.70 -4.43 4.00
CA GLU A 85 -8.30 -5.49 3.08
C GLU A 85 -9.49 -6.34 2.67
N GLY A 86 -9.43 -6.91 1.47
CA GLY A 86 -10.55 -7.69 0.94
C GLY A 86 -10.31 -8.25 -0.45
N GLU A 87 -11.25 -9.09 -0.88
CA GLU A 87 -11.24 -9.67 -2.21
C GLU A 87 -11.53 -8.62 -3.28
N VAL A 88 -10.75 -8.64 -4.36
CA VAL A 88 -11.01 -7.79 -5.52
C VAL A 88 -12.05 -8.49 -6.38
N VAL A 89 -13.28 -7.97 -6.34
CA VAL A 89 -14.44 -8.53 -7.08
C VAL A 89 -14.50 -8.09 -8.54
N PHE A 90 -13.78 -7.02 -8.91
CA PHE A 90 -13.66 -6.53 -10.29
C PHE A 90 -12.35 -5.77 -10.47
N SER A 91 -11.68 -5.94 -11.62
CA SER A 91 -10.50 -5.16 -12.02
C SER A 91 -10.51 -4.98 -13.54
N GLN A 92 -10.37 -3.76 -14.03
CA GLN A 92 -10.32 -3.55 -15.48
C GLN A 92 -9.03 -4.14 -16.10
N ASN A 93 -7.94 -4.24 -15.33
CA ASN A 93 -6.70 -4.86 -15.80
C ASN A 93 -6.85 -6.37 -16.07
N SER A 94 -7.91 -7.03 -15.56
CA SER A 94 -8.22 -8.43 -15.94
C SER A 94 -8.97 -8.54 -17.26
N LEU A 95 -9.37 -7.43 -17.89
CA LEU A 95 -10.03 -7.42 -19.21
C LEU A 95 -9.04 -7.24 -20.37
N THR A 96 -7.78 -6.90 -20.10
CA THR A 96 -6.75 -6.61 -21.12
C THR A 96 -5.63 -7.64 -21.16
N HIS A 97 -5.82 -8.82 -20.58
CA HIS A 97 -4.95 -9.97 -20.83
C HIS A 97 -5.34 -10.60 -22.18
N GLU A 98 -4.92 -9.96 -23.27
CA GLU A 98 -4.57 -10.66 -24.52
C GLU A 98 -3.08 -10.99 -24.51
#